data_AF-C1DVA0-F1
#
_entry.id   AF-C1DVA0-F1
#
_cell.length_a   1.000
_cell.length_b   1.000
_cell.length_c   1.000
_cell.angle_alpha   90.00
_cell.angle_beta   90.00
_cell.angle_gamma   90.00
#
_symmetry.space_group_name_H-M   'P 1'
#
loop_
_entity.id
_entity.type
_entity.pdbx_description
1 polymer ?
#
loop_
_entity_poly.entity_id
_entity_poly.type
_entity_poly.pdbx_seq_one_letter_code
_entity_poly.pdbx_strand_id
1 'polypeptide(L)' 'MKILEDLKVQFKEVEFICKCGKTQKVVILVGDDYGFETTTCETCKKRNFIEYDNGLVKVKSF' A
#
# COMPACT_ATOMS: atom_id res chain seq x y z
N MET A 1 -5.50 -10.68 32.96
CA MET A 1 -4.96 -9.57 32.14
C MET A 1 -4.64 -10.13 30.77
N LYS A 2 -5.32 -9.67 29.71
CA LYS A 2 -4.93 -10.00 28.34
C LYS A 2 -3.74 -9.11 27.99
N ILE A 3 -2.60 -9.73 27.68
CA ILE A 3 -1.41 -9.04 27.18
C ILE A 3 -1.84 -8.33 25.90
N LEU A 4 -1.59 -7.02 25.81
CA LEU A 4 -1.61 -6.32 24.52
C LEU A 4 -0.48 -6.96 23.71
N GLU A 5 -0.84 -7.73 22.68
CA GLU A 5 0.13 -8.23 21.71
C GLU A 5 0.89 -7.02 21.15
N ASP A 6 2.23 -7.03 21.25
CA ASP A 6 3.08 -5.95 20.72
C ASP A 6 2.87 -5.87 19.20
N LEU A 7 1.96 -5.00 18.77
CA LEU A 7 1.66 -4.79 17.36
C LEU A 7 2.85 -4.03 16.74
N LYS A 8 3.73 -4.75 16.04
CA LYS A 8 4.83 -4.14 15.29
C LYS A 8 4.29 -3.52 14.00
N VAL A 9 4.02 -2.22 14.07
CA VAL A 9 3.56 -1.45 12.91
C VAL A 9 4.72 -0.68 12.29
N GLN A 10 4.80 -0.69 10.97
CA GLN A 10 5.78 0.02 10.16
C GLN A 10 5.08 0.87 9.10
N PHE A 11 5.69 2.00 8.74
CA PHE A 11 5.28 2.78 7.58
C PHE A 11 6.23 2.45 6.42
N LYS A 12 5.68 2.01 5.28
CA LYS A 12 6.44 1.70 4.07
C LYS A 12 6.04 2.63 2.95
N GLU A 13 7.00 3.35 2.38
CA GLU A 13 6.81 4.09 1.14
C GLU A 13 6.91 3.12 -0.05
N VAL A 14 5.94 3.17 -0.94
CA VAL A 14 5.83 2.33 -2.13
C VAL A 14 5.67 3.24 -3.35
N GLU A 15 6.50 3.00 -4.37
CA GLU A 15 6.40 3.66 -5.66
C GLU A 15 5.89 2.65 -6.72
N PHE A 16 4.93 3.07 -7.54
CA PHE A 16 4.41 2.25 -8.64
C PHE A 16 4.01 3.10 -9.85
N ILE A 17 4.00 2.47 -11.02
CA ILE A 17 3.55 3.10 -12.27
C ILE A 17 2.07 2.80 -12.46
N CYS A 18 1.23 3.84 -12.50
CA CYS A 18 -0.19 3.67 -12.81
C CYS A 18 -0.39 3.26 -14.28
N LYS A 19 -1.53 2.65 -14.62
CA LYS A 19 -1.87 2.26 -16.01
C LYS A 19 -1.80 3.40 -17.04
N CYS A 20 -1.89 4.66 -16.62
CA CYS A 20 -1.71 5.82 -17.51
C CYS A 20 -0.25 6.21 -17.75
N GLY A 21 0.72 5.47 -17.21
CA GLY A 21 2.16 5.74 -17.34
C GLY A 21 2.73 6.69 -16.29
N LYS A 22 1.89 7.25 -15.40
CA LYS A 22 2.37 8.15 -14.35
C LYS A 22 2.83 7.40 -13.11
N THR A 23 4.03 7.71 -12.64
CA THR A 23 4.57 7.26 -11.35
C THR A 23 3.77 7.85 -10.20
N GLN A 24 3.46 7.01 -9.22
CA GLN A 24 2.79 7.39 -7.98
C GLN A 24 3.53 6.84 -6.78
N LYS A 25 3.47 7.60 -5.68
CA LYS A 25 4.03 7.22 -4.38
C LYS A 25 2.93 7.18 -3.35
N VAL A 26 2.96 6.17 -2.49
CA VAL A 26 1.99 5.98 -1.41
C VAL A 26 2.71 5.44 -0.18
N VAL A 27 2.27 5.85 1.00
CA VAL A 27 2.72 5.28 2.27
C VAL A 27 1.69 4.26 2.73
N ILE A 28 2.14 3.06 3.06
CA ILE A 28 1.30 1.95 3.53
C ILE A 28 1.64 1.67 4.99
N LEU A 29 0.61 1.52 5.81
CA LEU A 29 0.75 1.00 7.16
C LEU A 29 0.86 -0.53 7.09
N VAL A 30 1.98 -1.09 7.55
CA VAL A 30 2.27 -2.52 7.52
C VAL A 30 2.35 -3.05 8.95
N GLY A 31 1.50 -4.01 9.29
CA GLY A 31 1.57 -4.77 10.55
C GLY A 31 1.76 -6.25 10.22
N ASP A 32 2.65 -6.92 10.95
CA ASP A 32 2.96 -8.35 10.71
C ASP A 32 3.26 -8.67 9.23
N ASP A 33 4.07 -7.81 8.60
CA ASP A 33 4.47 -7.87 7.19
C ASP A 33 3.32 -7.83 6.16
N TYR A 34 2.14 -7.39 6.58
CA TYR A 34 0.98 -7.17 5.71
C TYR A 34 0.43 -5.75 5.85
N GLY A 35 0.02 -5.15 4.73
CA GLY A 35 -0.63 -3.85 4.71
C GLY A 35 -1.28 -3.55 3.37
N PHE A 36 -2.26 -2.65 3.34
CA PHE A 36 -2.85 -2.21 2.09
C PHE A 36 -3.25 -0.74 2.15
N GLU A 37 -3.33 -0.12 0.98
CA GLU A 37 -3.80 1.25 0.82
C GLU A 37 -4.55 1.41 -0.51
N THR A 38 -5.53 2.30 -0.55
CA THR A 38 -6.26 2.64 -1.77
C THR A 38 -6.01 4.10 -2.13
N THR A 39 -5.53 4.35 -3.36
CA THR A 39 -5.28 5.70 -3.86
C THR A 39 -5.91 5.92 -5.22
N THR A 40 -6.26 7.17 -5.52
CA THR A 40 -6.79 7.55 -6.83
C THR A 40 -5.70 8.29 -7.60
N CYS A 41 -5.41 7.85 -8.82
CA CYS A 41 -4.44 8.53 -9.67
C CYS A 41 -4.92 9.94 -9.98
N GLU A 42 -4.12 10.94 -9.65
CA GLU A 42 -4.50 12.34 -9.86
C GLU A 42 -4.73 12.69 -11.33
N THR A 43 -4.05 11.99 -12.24
CA THR A 43 -4.07 12.24 -13.69
C THR A 43 -5.18 11.49 -14.41
N CYS A 44 -5.27 10.17 -14.27
CA CYS A 44 -6.31 9.38 -14.97
C CYS A 44 -7.56 9.09 -14.13
N LYS A 45 -7.59 9.55 -12.87
CA LYS A 45 -8.69 9.34 -11.90
C LYS A 45 -9.05 7.87 -11.63
N LYS A 46 -8.24 6.92 -12.11
CA LYS A 46 -8.39 5.49 -11.80
C LYS A 46 -8.01 5.19 -10.37
N ARG A 47 -8.73 4.24 -9.77
CA ARG A 47 -8.44 3.77 -8.40
C ARG A 47 -7.39 2.68 -8.47
N ASN A 48 -6.47 2.72 -7.53
CA ASN A 48 -5.41 1.72 -7.36
C ASN A 48 -5.51 1.17 -5.95
N PHE A 49 -5.55 -0.14 -5.85
CA PHE A 49 -5.40 -0.88 -4.60
C PHE A 49 -3.97 -1.41 -4.55
N ILE A 50 -3.23 -1.01 -3.53
CA ILE A 50 -1.83 -1.38 -3.31
C ILE A 50 -1.78 -2.27 -2.07
N GLU A 51 -1.22 -3.46 -2.24
CA GLU A 51 -1.08 -4.47 -1.19
C GLU A 51 0.41 -4.75 -0.99
N TYR A 52 0.86 -4.64 0.25
CA TYR A 52 2.15 -5.11 0.71
C TYR A 52 1.95 -6.43 1.45
N ASP A 53 2.66 -7.47 1.02
CA ASP A 53 2.53 -8.82 1.53
C ASP A 53 3.93 -9.46 1.53
N ASN A 54 4.53 -9.61 2.71
CA ASN A 54 5.82 -10.28 2.92
C ASN A 54 6.95 -9.73 2.01
N GLY A 55 7.05 -8.42 1.87
CA GLY A 55 8.08 -7.76 1.05
C GLY A 55 7.73 -7.63 -0.44
N LEU A 56 6.60 -8.17 -0.88
CA LEU A 56 6.09 -8.02 -2.24
C LEU A 56 5.00 -6.94 -2.29
N VAL A 57 5.04 -6.12 -3.34
CA VAL A 57 4.01 -5.12 -3.62
C VAL A 57 3.18 -5.57 -4.81
N LYS A 58 1.86 -5.65 -4.63
CA LYS A 58 0.89 -5.92 -5.71
C LYS A 58 0.02 -4.68 -5.91
N VAL A 59 -0.20 -4.31 -7.18
CA VAL A 59 -1.05 -3.16 -7.52
C VAL A 59 -2.18 -3.62 -8.45
N LYS A 60 -3.43 -3.35 -8.04
CA LYS A 60 -4.63 -3.58 -8.86
C LYS A 60 -5.26 -2.24 -9.21
N SER A 61 -5.34 -1.92 -10.50
CA SER A 61 -5.97 -0.68 -10.99
C SER A 61 -7.34 -0.95 -11.61
N PHE A 62 -8.35 -0.21 -11.14
CA PHE A 62 -9.74 -0.20 -11.61
C PHE A 62 -9.98 1.01 -12.52
#